data_AF-A0A8X6L5W6-F1
#
_entry.id   AF-A0A8X6L5W6-F1
#
_cell.length_a   1.000
_cell.length_b   1.000
_cell.length_c   1.000
_cell.angle_alpha   90.00
_cell.angle_beta   90.00
_cell.angle_gamma   90.00
#
_symmetry.space_group_name_H-M   'P 1'
#
loop_
_entity.id
_entity.type
_entity.pdbx_description
1 polymer ?
#
loop_
_entity_poly.entity_id
_entity_poly.type
_entity_poly.pdbx_seq_one_letter_code
_entity_poly.pdbx_strand_id
1 'polypeptide(L)'
;MAREIKSNPFLDDDDVDDNEFLNHPRQGKSGYILSNNSAGSEQNQWEIRRQQLLEERRRIEERTLQSTNNSIGLLHESEQVGILTAEELVKQREQLENIEENLDFINSTMRTSQKHINSLKSIFGGIKNYFSKGGQQDPTVSIPVDVSERKHSTALNNTIDNLKSDTRLIKTPSPVATKSTNNIEEKLDKNLEFMSMGLGRLKNLAIGLNDEIEQQNEMIDTIHNKADKADETLEYQNRQIKRILKK
;
A
#
# COMPACT_ATOMS: atom_id res chain seq x y z
N MET A 1 20.82 -7.92 -46.34
CA MET A 1 19.66 -7.68 -45.45
C MET A 1 18.41 -8.14 -46.19
N ALA A 2 17.85 -9.28 -45.84
CA ALA A 2 16.51 -9.69 -46.26
C ALA A 2 15.92 -10.58 -45.15
N ARG A 3 14.71 -10.22 -44.71
CA ARG A 3 14.03 -10.69 -43.51
C ARG A 3 13.25 -11.98 -43.78
N GLU A 4 13.27 -12.87 -42.80
CA GLU A 4 12.49 -14.10 -42.71
C GLU A 4 11.04 -13.75 -42.32
N ILE A 5 10.06 -14.19 -43.11
CA ILE A 5 8.62 -14.01 -42.84
C ILE A 5 8.10 -15.34 -42.28
N LYS A 6 7.62 -15.32 -41.03
CA LYS A 6 6.97 -16.45 -40.36
C LYS A 6 5.61 -16.75 -41.03
N SER A 7 5.36 -18.03 -41.31
CA SER A 7 4.09 -18.56 -41.81
C SER A 7 2.98 -18.49 -40.76
N ASN A 8 1.75 -18.20 -41.19
CA ASN A 8 0.54 -18.09 -40.38
C ASN A 8 -0.15 -19.47 -40.29
N PRO A 9 -0.49 -20.00 -39.11
CA PRO A 9 -0.96 -21.39 -38.93
C PRO A 9 -2.49 -21.55 -39.03
N PHE A 10 -3.17 -20.65 -39.73
CA PHE A 10 -4.64 -20.61 -39.83
C PHE A 10 -5.16 -20.63 -41.27
N LEU A 11 -4.29 -20.99 -42.21
CA LEU A 11 -4.63 -21.19 -43.63
C LEU A 11 -4.24 -22.61 -44.01
N ASP A 12 -4.87 -23.58 -43.35
CA ASP A 12 -4.97 -24.91 -43.94
C ASP A 12 -6.20 -24.85 -44.85
N ASP A 13 -5.94 -24.60 -46.13
CA ASP A 13 -6.86 -24.85 -47.24
C ASP A 13 -7.09 -26.37 -47.33
N ASP A 14 -7.96 -26.90 -46.48
CA ASP A 14 -8.59 -28.20 -46.70
C ASP A 14 -9.72 -27.98 -47.71
N ASP A 15 -9.33 -27.89 -48.99
CA ASP A 15 -10.24 -28.06 -50.11
C ASP A 15 -10.92 -29.44 -49.96
N VAL A 16 -12.19 -29.42 -49.57
CA VAL A 16 -13.03 -30.62 -49.49
C VAL A 16 -13.09 -31.23 -50.89
N ASP A 17 -12.53 -32.43 -51.09
CA ASP A 17 -12.50 -33.08 -52.40
C ASP A 17 -13.93 -33.42 -52.85
N ASP A 18 -14.46 -32.61 -53.77
CA ASP A 18 -15.78 -32.75 -54.38
C ASP A 18 -16.06 -34.16 -54.94
N ASN A 19 -15.00 -34.93 -55.22
CA ASN A 19 -15.10 -36.29 -55.74
C ASN A 19 -15.44 -37.34 -54.68
N GLU A 20 -15.15 -37.08 -53.40
CA GLU A 20 -15.54 -37.98 -52.29
C GLU A 20 -17.04 -37.84 -51.99
N PHE A 21 -17.60 -36.64 -52.13
CA PHE A 21 -19.05 -36.41 -51.94
C PHE A 21 -19.90 -37.09 -53.04
N LEU A 22 -19.42 -37.15 -54.28
CA LEU A 22 -20.18 -37.67 -55.43
C LEU A 22 -20.14 -39.20 -55.59
N ASN A 23 -19.24 -39.90 -54.92
CA ASN A 23 -19.05 -41.36 -55.08
C ASN A 23 -19.90 -42.23 -54.13
N HIS A 24 -20.81 -41.65 -53.36
CA HIS A 24 -21.75 -42.43 -52.55
C HIS A 24 -22.85 -43.04 -53.44
N PRO A 25 -23.06 -44.37 -53.43
CA PRO A 25 -24.07 -45.00 -54.27
C PRO A 25 -25.48 -44.56 -53.84
N ARG A 26 -26.15 -43.80 -54.72
CA ARG A 26 -27.59 -43.51 -54.62
C ARG A 26 -28.37 -44.81 -54.77
N GLN A 27 -28.86 -45.39 -53.67
CA GLN A 27 -29.92 -46.39 -53.70
C GLN A 27 -31.12 -45.93 -52.88
N GLY A 28 -32.08 -45.31 -53.57
CA GLY A 28 -33.45 -45.21 -53.10
C GLY A 28 -34.34 -46.04 -54.01
N LYS A 29 -35.07 -47.01 -53.44
CA LYS A 29 -36.42 -47.48 -53.84
C LYS A 29 -36.81 -48.73 -53.02
N SER A 30 -37.52 -48.53 -51.91
CA SER A 30 -38.65 -49.39 -51.53
C SER A 30 -39.39 -48.82 -50.31
N GLY A 31 -40.72 -48.67 -50.45
CA GLY A 31 -41.65 -48.85 -49.34
C GLY A 31 -41.91 -47.65 -48.42
N TYR A 32 -43.10 -47.07 -48.55
CA TYR A 32 -43.75 -46.32 -47.50
C TYR A 32 -43.81 -47.15 -46.21
N ILE A 33 -43.06 -46.76 -45.18
CA ILE A 33 -43.41 -47.03 -43.78
C ILE A 33 -43.15 -45.74 -42.99
N LEU A 34 -44.21 -44.96 -42.81
CA LEU A 34 -44.32 -43.99 -41.73
C LEU A 34 -44.19 -44.74 -40.40
N SER A 35 -43.00 -44.75 -39.80
CA SER A 35 -42.82 -45.17 -38.41
C SER A 35 -42.78 -43.94 -37.52
N ASN A 36 -43.99 -43.52 -37.13
CA ASN A 36 -44.31 -42.44 -36.22
C ASN A 36 -44.10 -42.91 -34.77
N ASN A 37 -42.85 -42.98 -34.27
CA ASN A 37 -42.63 -43.21 -32.83
C ASN A 37 -41.24 -42.90 -32.21
N SER A 38 -40.37 -42.07 -32.82
CA SER A 38 -39.04 -41.80 -32.24
C SER A 38 -38.69 -40.31 -32.03
N ALA A 39 -39.46 -39.37 -32.61
CA ALA A 39 -39.18 -37.93 -32.47
C ALA A 39 -39.38 -37.37 -31.04
N GLY A 40 -40.11 -38.07 -30.17
CA GLY A 40 -40.34 -37.63 -28.78
C GLY A 40 -39.18 -37.93 -27.82
N SER A 41 -38.34 -38.91 -28.10
CA SER A 41 -37.28 -39.34 -27.16
C SER A 41 -36.05 -38.44 -27.23
N GLU A 42 -35.61 -38.05 -28.43
CA GLU A 42 -34.46 -37.14 -28.61
C GLU A 42 -34.79 -35.71 -28.19
N GLN A 43 -36.00 -35.22 -28.50
CA GLN A 43 -36.47 -33.90 -28.07
C GLN A 43 -36.45 -33.75 -26.54
N ASN A 44 -36.89 -34.78 -25.82
CA ASN A 44 -36.86 -34.81 -24.35
C ASN A 44 -35.42 -34.83 -23.79
N GLN A 45 -34.46 -35.49 -24.43
CA GLN A 45 -33.07 -35.49 -23.96
C GLN A 45 -32.39 -34.11 -24.14
N TRP A 46 -32.66 -33.42 -25.26
CA TRP A 46 -32.16 -32.07 -25.49
C TRP A 46 -32.73 -31.04 -24.50
N GLU A 47 -34.01 -31.16 -24.16
CA GLU A 47 -34.65 -30.31 -23.16
C GLU A 47 -34.06 -30.53 -21.75
N ILE A 48 -33.80 -31.79 -21.36
CA ILE A 48 -33.14 -32.12 -20.10
C ILE A 48 -31.73 -31.53 -20.05
N ARG A 49 -30.92 -31.71 -21.11
CA ARG A 49 -29.56 -31.14 -21.19
C ARG A 49 -29.58 -29.62 -21.11
N ARG A 50 -30.51 -28.97 -21.81
CA ARG A 50 -30.69 -27.50 -21.75
C ARG A 50 -31.03 -27.03 -20.34
N GLN A 51 -31.91 -27.74 -19.64
CA GLN A 51 -32.26 -27.41 -18.25
C GLN A 51 -31.05 -27.56 -17.32
N GLN A 52 -30.25 -28.63 -17.47
CA GLN A 52 -29.02 -28.82 -16.70
C GLN A 52 -28.03 -27.67 -16.91
N LEU A 53 -27.82 -27.25 -18.17
CA LEU A 53 -26.93 -26.13 -18.49
C LEU A 53 -27.42 -24.80 -17.91
N LEU A 54 -28.73 -24.56 -17.90
CA LEU A 54 -29.31 -23.36 -17.30
C LEU A 54 -29.17 -23.33 -15.78
N GLU A 55 -29.34 -24.48 -15.11
CA GLU A 55 -29.14 -24.59 -13.67
C GLU A 55 -27.66 -24.43 -13.30
N GLU A 56 -26.76 -25.01 -14.10
CA GLU A 56 -25.32 -24.84 -13.92
C GLU A 56 -24.91 -23.37 -14.10
N ARG A 57 -25.43 -22.68 -15.13
CA ARG A 57 -25.24 -21.24 -15.33
C ARG A 57 -25.67 -20.45 -14.11
N ARG A 58 -26.90 -20.66 -13.62
CA ARG A 58 -27.43 -19.97 -12.43
C ARG A 58 -26.54 -20.21 -11.20
N ARG A 59 -26.12 -21.45 -10.97
CA ARG A 59 -25.27 -21.81 -9.83
C ARG A 59 -23.90 -21.12 -9.91
N ILE A 60 -23.30 -21.04 -11.09
CA ILE A 60 -22.02 -20.35 -11.29
C ILE A 60 -22.21 -18.85 -11.04
N GLU A 61 -23.24 -18.24 -11.62
CA GLU A 61 -23.58 -16.83 -11.45
C GLU A 61 -23.78 -16.44 -9.98
N GLU A 62 -24.55 -17.23 -9.23
CA GLU A 62 -24.80 -16.98 -7.80
C GLU A 62 -23.51 -17.06 -6.97
N ARG A 63 -22.68 -18.08 -7.23
CA ARG A 63 -21.39 -18.24 -6.54
C ARG A 63 -20.43 -17.09 -6.85
N THR A 64 -20.35 -16.66 -8.10
CA THR A 64 -19.50 -15.54 -8.51
C THR A 64 -19.99 -14.24 -7.88
N LEU A 65 -21.31 -14.01 -7.84
CA LEU A 65 -21.88 -12.84 -7.18
C LEU A 65 -21.59 -12.82 -5.67
N GLN A 66 -21.73 -13.96 -4.99
CA GLN A 66 -21.38 -14.08 -3.58
C GLN A 66 -19.88 -13.85 -3.36
N SER A 67 -19.03 -14.42 -4.21
CA SER A 67 -17.59 -14.24 -4.15
C SER A 67 -17.19 -12.77 -4.27
N THR A 68 -17.75 -12.04 -5.25
CA THR A 68 -17.45 -10.62 -5.44
C THR A 68 -17.96 -9.75 -4.28
N ASN A 69 -19.14 -10.04 -3.73
CA ASN A 69 -19.62 -9.36 -2.52
C ASN A 69 -18.67 -9.56 -1.33
N ASN A 70 -18.16 -10.79 -1.14
CA ASN A 70 -17.18 -11.06 -0.09
C ASN A 70 -15.86 -10.30 -0.35
N SER A 71 -15.37 -10.29 -1.59
CA SER A 71 -14.17 -9.55 -1.97
C SER A 71 -14.28 -8.05 -1.71
N ILE A 72 -15.44 -7.42 -1.98
CA ILE A 72 -15.68 -6.01 -1.65
C ILE A 72 -15.57 -5.78 -0.15
N GLY A 73 -16.14 -6.67 0.67
CA GLY A 73 -16.01 -6.60 2.13
C GLY A 73 -14.55 -6.65 2.58
N LEU A 74 -13.77 -7.61 2.04
CA LEU A 74 -12.34 -7.74 2.33
C LEU A 74 -11.52 -6.53 1.90
N LEU A 75 -11.88 -5.88 0.78
CA LEU A 75 -11.22 -4.65 0.32
C LEU A 75 -11.45 -3.50 1.29
N HIS A 76 -12.69 -3.34 1.79
CA HIS A 76 -13.00 -2.32 2.79
C HIS A 76 -12.28 -2.56 4.12
N GLU A 77 -12.23 -3.81 4.58
CA GLU A 77 -11.47 -4.17 5.77
C GLU A 77 -9.98 -3.86 5.60
N SER A 78 -9.42 -4.23 4.46
CA SER A 78 -8.02 -3.95 4.12
C SER A 78 -7.73 -2.45 4.07
N GLU A 79 -8.66 -1.66 3.53
CA GLU A 79 -8.55 -0.20 3.44
C GLU A 79 -8.56 0.43 4.85
N GLN A 80 -9.45 -0.04 5.73
CA GLN A 80 -9.52 0.45 7.10
C GLN A 80 -8.26 0.12 7.88
N VAL A 81 -7.72 -1.10 7.75
CA VAL A 81 -6.44 -1.49 8.37
C VAL A 81 -5.31 -0.62 7.81
N GLY A 82 -5.27 -0.44 6.50
CA GLY A 82 -4.28 0.42 5.84
C GLY A 82 -4.31 1.86 6.34
N ILE A 83 -5.50 2.45 6.53
CA ILE A 83 -5.66 3.80 7.10
C ILE A 83 -5.08 3.87 8.50
N LEU A 84 -5.39 2.91 9.36
CA LEU A 84 -4.87 2.87 10.73
C LEU A 84 -3.34 2.73 10.74
N THR A 85 -2.79 1.91 9.85
CA THR A 85 -1.33 1.81 9.67
C THR A 85 -0.74 3.14 9.22
N ALA A 86 -1.38 3.83 8.29
CA ALA A 86 -0.92 5.12 7.80
C ALA A 86 -0.93 6.19 8.91
N GLU A 87 -1.97 6.23 9.73
CA GLU A 87 -2.06 7.12 10.90
C GLU A 87 -0.94 6.86 11.91
N GLU A 88 -0.65 5.58 12.20
CA GLU A 88 0.44 5.24 13.11
C GLU A 88 1.81 5.62 12.53
N LEU A 89 2.05 5.45 11.22
CA LEU A 89 3.29 5.91 10.58
C LEU A 89 3.47 7.42 10.70
N VAL A 90 2.41 8.22 10.50
CA VAL A 90 2.48 9.68 10.68
C VAL A 90 2.88 10.04 12.10
N LYS A 91 2.30 9.36 13.11
CA LYS A 91 2.67 9.55 14.51
C LYS A 91 4.10 9.11 14.82
N GLN A 92 4.57 8.00 14.23
CA GLN A 92 5.96 7.56 14.38
C GLN A 92 6.95 8.56 13.79
N ARG A 93 6.61 9.16 12.65
CA ARG A 93 7.41 10.23 12.06
C ARG A 93 7.61 11.39 13.02
N GLU A 94 6.54 11.88 13.65
CA GLU A 94 6.62 12.96 14.65
C GLU A 94 7.56 12.60 15.82
N GLN A 95 7.54 11.33 16.26
CA GLN A 95 8.46 10.87 17.29
C GLN A 95 9.91 10.89 16.82
N LEU A 96 10.20 10.46 15.59
CA LEU A 96 11.53 10.50 15.03
C LEU A 96 12.03 11.95 14.87
N GLU A 97 11.18 12.86 14.41
CA GLU A 97 11.51 14.29 14.29
C GLU A 97 11.86 14.90 15.66
N ASN A 98 11.07 14.59 16.70
CA ASN A 98 11.36 15.02 18.07
C ASN A 98 12.69 14.44 18.58
N ILE A 99 13.03 13.19 18.24
CA ILE A 99 14.32 12.59 18.60
C ILE A 99 15.45 13.31 17.89
N GLU A 100 15.31 13.61 16.60
CA GLU A 100 16.30 14.33 15.82
C GLU A 100 16.58 15.72 16.39
N GLU A 101 15.54 16.49 16.72
CA GLU A 101 15.68 17.82 17.33
C GLU A 101 16.38 17.74 18.70
N ASN A 102 16.00 16.78 19.53
CA ASN A 102 16.65 16.56 20.82
C ASN A 102 18.14 16.23 20.66
N LEU A 103 18.50 15.40 19.66
CA LEU A 103 19.90 15.08 19.36
C LEU A 103 20.68 16.30 18.84
N ASP A 104 20.05 17.18 18.07
CA ASP A 104 20.66 18.45 17.65
C ASP A 104 20.89 19.38 18.84
N PHE A 105 19.92 19.47 19.75
CA PHE A 105 20.07 20.22 20.99
C PHE A 105 21.21 19.66 21.87
N ILE A 106 21.28 18.34 22.04
CA ILE A 106 22.35 17.66 22.78
C ILE A 106 23.71 17.97 22.14
N ASN A 107 23.83 17.81 20.83
CA ASN A 107 25.07 18.10 20.09
C ASN A 107 25.49 19.57 20.23
N SER A 108 24.56 20.51 20.16
CA SER A 108 24.81 21.94 20.36
C SER A 108 25.26 22.24 21.79
N THR A 109 24.55 21.69 22.77
CA THR A 109 24.85 21.83 24.20
C THR A 109 26.24 21.28 24.51
N MET A 110 26.59 20.11 23.96
CA MET A 110 27.93 19.56 24.13
C MET A 110 29.03 20.45 23.54
N ARG A 111 28.82 21.09 22.39
CA ARG A 111 29.81 22.04 21.85
C ARG A 111 30.05 23.21 22.81
N THR A 112 28.98 23.73 23.41
CA THR A 112 29.07 24.77 24.43
C THR A 112 29.76 24.26 25.69
N SER A 113 29.39 23.09 26.20
CA SER A 113 30.04 22.40 27.31
C SER A 113 31.55 22.21 27.08
N GLN A 114 31.97 21.85 25.86
CA GLN A 114 33.38 21.70 25.53
C GLN A 114 34.16 23.02 25.68
N LYS A 115 33.57 24.15 25.28
CA LYS A 115 34.18 25.48 25.47
C LYS A 115 34.38 25.77 26.95
N HIS A 116 33.40 25.45 27.80
CA HIS A 116 33.50 25.61 29.25
C HIS A 116 34.55 24.68 29.89
N ILE A 117 34.62 23.42 29.47
CA ILE A 117 35.66 22.48 29.94
C ILE A 117 37.06 23.01 29.57
N ASN A 118 37.21 23.59 28.36
CA ASN A 118 38.46 24.20 27.93
C ASN A 118 38.81 25.46 28.76
N SER A 119 37.83 26.30 29.11
CA SER A 119 38.07 27.46 29.99
C SER A 119 38.47 27.04 31.40
N LEU A 120 37.86 25.98 31.96
CA LEU A 120 38.22 25.46 33.29
C LEU A 120 39.67 24.97 33.35
N LYS A 121 40.18 24.31 32.30
CA LYS A 121 41.61 23.97 32.22
C LYS A 121 42.51 25.20 32.27
N SER A 122 42.10 26.29 31.63
CA SER A 122 42.89 27.53 31.56
C SER A 122 42.96 28.27 32.90
N ILE A 123 41.88 28.21 33.69
CA ILE A 123 41.82 28.91 34.98
C ILE A 123 42.79 28.23 35.97
N PHE A 124 42.76 26.90 36.15
CA PHE A 124 43.63 26.22 37.13
C PHE A 124 45.15 26.35 36.90
N GLY A 125 45.61 26.75 35.72
CA GLY A 125 47.02 27.03 35.44
C GLY A 125 47.48 28.47 35.65
N GLY A 126 46.55 29.44 35.71
CA GLY A 126 46.85 30.88 35.70
C GLY A 126 46.57 31.64 37.00
N ILE A 127 45.92 31.03 38.00
CA ILE A 127 45.40 31.77 39.17
C ILE A 127 46.42 32.06 40.27
N LYS A 128 47.67 31.58 40.18
CA LYS A 128 48.67 31.98 41.19
C LYS A 128 49.02 33.50 41.11
N ASN A 129 48.60 34.20 40.06
CA ASN A 129 48.95 35.62 39.86
C ASN A 129 47.77 36.61 39.86
N TYR A 130 46.51 36.17 39.92
CA TYR A 130 45.33 37.06 39.76
C TYR A 130 44.31 37.05 40.91
N PHE A 131 44.41 36.12 41.87
CA PHE A 131 43.47 36.05 43.00
C PHE A 131 43.70 37.12 44.10
N SER A 132 44.28 38.27 43.74
CA SER A 132 44.44 39.42 44.64
C SER A 132 43.57 40.63 44.29
N LYS A 133 42.67 40.55 43.28
CA LYS A 133 41.79 41.69 42.97
C LYS A 133 40.49 41.29 42.26
N GLY A 134 39.43 41.17 43.07
CA GLY A 134 38.05 41.64 42.82
C GLY A 134 37.32 41.26 41.53
N GLY A 135 36.39 40.30 41.67
CA GLY A 135 35.00 40.38 41.19
C GLY A 135 34.69 40.01 39.73
N GLN A 136 33.70 39.12 39.54
CA GLN A 136 32.69 39.09 38.44
C GLN A 136 31.82 37.81 38.59
N GLN A 137 30.50 37.93 38.77
CA GLN A 137 29.40 38.00 37.77
C GLN A 137 29.17 36.66 37.03
N ASP A 138 28.11 35.96 37.45
CA ASP A 138 27.57 34.75 36.81
C ASP A 138 26.72 35.08 35.58
N PRO A 139 26.85 34.36 34.44
CA PRO A 139 25.88 34.43 33.36
C PRO A 139 24.80 33.36 33.55
N THR A 140 23.56 33.80 33.76
CA THR A 140 22.37 32.95 33.73
C THR A 140 22.02 32.60 32.28
N VAL A 141 21.97 31.31 31.96
CA VAL A 141 21.50 30.81 30.66
C VAL A 141 19.99 30.64 30.72
N SER A 142 19.25 31.52 30.06
CA SER A 142 17.81 31.34 29.79
C SER A 142 17.64 30.45 28.56
N ILE A 143 16.93 29.34 28.74
CA ILE A 143 16.53 28.40 27.68
C ILE A 143 15.18 28.89 27.14
N PRO A 144 15.06 29.32 25.87
CA PRO A 144 13.77 29.45 25.22
C PRO A 144 13.42 28.11 24.58
N VAL A 145 12.49 27.39 25.18
CA VAL A 145 11.81 26.26 24.53
C VAL A 145 10.61 26.84 23.80
N ASP A 146 10.81 27.17 22.52
CA ASP A 146 9.72 27.55 21.61
C ASP A 146 9.40 26.33 20.74
N VAL A 147 8.51 25.47 21.25
CA VAL A 147 7.93 24.37 20.47
C VAL A 147 6.85 24.99 19.59
N SER A 148 7.29 25.56 18.47
CA SER A 148 6.39 25.89 17.37
C SER A 148 5.97 24.58 16.70
N GLU A 149 4.74 24.17 16.99
CA GLU A 149 4.02 23.02 16.45
C GLU A 149 3.89 23.15 14.91
N ARG A 150 4.94 22.78 14.18
CA ARG A 150 4.94 22.76 12.71
C ARG A 150 4.25 21.49 12.26
N LYS A 151 2.96 21.59 11.92
CA LYS A 151 2.24 20.53 11.21
C LYS A 151 2.86 20.34 9.82
N HIS A 152 3.85 19.48 9.69
CA HIS A 152 4.40 19.09 8.40
C HIS A 152 3.43 18.10 7.74
N SER A 153 2.69 18.56 6.74
CA SER A 153 1.79 17.71 5.97
C SER A 153 2.59 16.80 5.05
N THR A 154 2.86 15.56 5.47
CA THR A 154 3.45 14.56 4.59
C THR A 154 2.51 14.15 3.46
N ALA A 155 3.06 13.66 2.35
CA ALA A 155 2.29 13.09 1.24
C ALA A 155 1.29 12.02 1.71
N LEU A 156 1.65 11.24 2.74
CA LEU A 156 0.77 10.24 3.35
C LEU A 156 -0.49 10.85 3.99
N ASN A 157 -0.40 12.02 4.62
CA ASN A 157 -1.57 12.70 5.20
C ASN A 157 -2.61 13.04 4.13
N ASN A 158 -2.15 13.54 2.97
CA ASN A 158 -3.04 13.84 1.84
C ASN A 158 -3.71 12.57 1.31
N THR A 159 -2.99 11.44 1.27
CA THR A 159 -3.55 10.15 0.85
C THR A 159 -4.61 9.67 1.84
N ILE A 160 -4.38 9.77 3.15
CA ILE A 160 -5.34 9.40 4.20
C ILE A 160 -6.62 10.24 4.08
N ASP A 161 -6.50 11.57 3.90
CA ASP A 161 -7.64 12.47 3.85
C ASP A 161 -8.53 12.24 2.62
N ASN A 162 -7.91 11.99 1.46
CA ASN A 162 -8.64 11.61 0.25
C ASN A 162 -9.38 10.29 0.43
N LEU A 163 -8.72 9.30 1.04
CA LEU A 163 -9.27 7.96 1.25
C LEU A 163 -10.46 7.94 2.24
N LYS A 164 -10.35 8.71 3.34
CA LYS A 164 -11.44 8.90 4.31
C LYS A 164 -12.66 9.58 3.66
N SER A 165 -12.44 10.44 2.67
CA SER A 165 -13.51 11.10 1.93
C SER A 165 -14.20 10.13 0.98
N ASP A 166 -13.45 9.32 0.24
CA ASP A 166 -13.99 8.32 -0.69
C ASP A 166 -14.76 7.19 0.02
N THR A 167 -14.26 6.73 1.17
CA THR A 167 -14.92 5.66 1.95
C THR A 167 -16.30 6.09 2.45
N ARG A 168 -16.50 7.39 2.75
CA ARG A 168 -17.79 7.92 3.24
C ARG A 168 -18.87 7.93 2.15
N LEU A 169 -18.49 7.98 0.87
CA LEU A 169 -19.44 8.00 -0.26
C LEU A 169 -19.96 6.60 -0.63
N ILE A 170 -19.32 5.53 -0.16
CA ILE A 170 -19.69 4.14 -0.48
C ILE A 170 -20.71 3.57 0.54
N LYS A 171 -21.03 4.30 1.63
CA LYS A 171 -21.87 3.80 2.75
C LYS A 171 -23.37 3.60 2.44
N THR A 172 -23.82 3.66 1.18
CA THR A 172 -25.23 3.32 0.85
C THR A 172 -25.37 2.50 -0.43
N PRO A 173 -25.30 1.15 -0.35
CA PRO A 173 -26.10 0.34 -1.26
C PRO A 173 -27.56 0.48 -0.80
N SER A 174 -28.26 1.50 -1.30
CA SER A 174 -29.71 1.57 -1.16
C SER A 174 -30.31 0.32 -1.83
N PRO A 175 -31.15 -0.48 -1.13
CA PRO A 175 -31.77 -1.65 -1.73
C PRO A 175 -32.88 -1.16 -2.68
N VAL A 176 -32.52 -0.90 -3.93
CA VAL A 176 -33.50 -0.68 -4.99
C VAL A 176 -34.18 -2.02 -5.25
N ALA A 177 -35.34 -2.20 -4.64
CA ALA A 177 -36.28 -3.25 -4.97
C ALA A 177 -36.78 -3.04 -6.41
N THR A 178 -36.11 -3.65 -7.38
CA THR A 178 -36.63 -3.83 -8.74
C THR A 178 -36.71 -5.32 -9.05
N LYS A 179 -37.84 -5.65 -9.66
CA LYS A 179 -38.42 -6.99 -9.77
C LYS A 179 -37.55 -7.92 -10.62
N SER A 180 -37.70 -9.21 -10.30
CA SER A 180 -37.00 -10.39 -10.78
C SER A 180 -36.76 -10.47 -12.30
N THR A 181 -35.62 -11.10 -12.61
CA THR A 181 -35.08 -11.57 -13.91
C THR A 181 -34.33 -10.53 -14.75
N ASN A 182 -33.01 -10.73 -14.87
CA ASN A 182 -31.99 -9.96 -15.60
C ASN A 182 -31.61 -8.67 -14.85
N ASN A 183 -30.49 -8.60 -14.11
CA ASN A 183 -29.15 -8.68 -14.67
C ASN A 183 -28.13 -9.10 -13.58
N ILE A 184 -27.91 -10.41 -13.41
CA ILE A 184 -26.81 -10.87 -12.54
C ILE A 184 -25.47 -10.39 -13.11
N GLU A 185 -25.34 -10.36 -14.43
CA GLU A 185 -24.20 -9.77 -15.15
C GLU A 185 -24.00 -8.28 -14.79
N GLU A 186 -25.03 -7.44 -14.81
CA GLU A 186 -24.89 -6.02 -14.42
C GLU A 186 -24.48 -5.86 -12.95
N LYS A 187 -25.00 -6.71 -12.04
CA LYS A 187 -24.58 -6.70 -10.64
C LYS A 187 -23.12 -7.12 -10.50
N LEU A 188 -22.70 -8.12 -11.26
CA LEU A 188 -21.32 -8.57 -11.30
C LEU A 188 -20.41 -7.46 -11.83
N ASP A 189 -20.78 -6.78 -12.91
CA ASP A 189 -20.04 -5.66 -13.49
C ASP A 189 -19.89 -4.51 -12.49
N LYS A 190 -20.97 -4.12 -11.81
CA LYS A 190 -20.91 -3.11 -10.73
C LYS A 190 -20.00 -3.54 -9.58
N ASN A 191 -20.08 -4.81 -9.18
CA ASN A 191 -19.20 -5.33 -8.14
C ASN A 191 -17.74 -5.30 -8.57
N LEU A 192 -17.43 -5.64 -9.82
CA LEU A 192 -16.09 -5.57 -10.38
C LEU A 192 -15.58 -4.12 -10.48
N GLU A 193 -16.46 -3.16 -10.79
CA GLU A 193 -16.14 -1.73 -10.76
C GLU A 193 -15.78 -1.27 -9.34
N PHE A 194 -16.61 -1.61 -8.33
CA PHE A 194 -16.31 -1.30 -6.94
C PHE A 194 -15.01 -1.95 -6.46
N MET A 195 -14.75 -3.20 -6.85
CA MET A 195 -13.50 -3.88 -6.55
C MET A 195 -12.31 -3.17 -7.22
N SER A 196 -12.44 -2.77 -8.48
CA SER A 196 -11.41 -2.02 -9.22
C SER A 196 -11.09 -0.68 -8.54
N MET A 197 -12.12 0.07 -8.15
CA MET A 197 -11.96 1.30 -7.38
C MET A 197 -11.29 1.06 -6.02
N GLY A 198 -11.72 0.02 -5.30
CA GLY A 198 -11.14 -0.36 -4.01
C GLY A 198 -9.67 -0.76 -4.12
N LEU A 199 -9.32 -1.52 -5.15
CA LEU A 199 -7.93 -1.88 -5.46
C LEU A 199 -7.09 -0.64 -5.83
N GLY A 200 -7.66 0.31 -6.58
CA GLY A 200 -7.02 1.59 -6.89
C GLY A 200 -6.71 2.40 -5.63
N ARG A 201 -7.67 2.48 -4.71
CA ARG A 201 -7.50 3.12 -3.40
C ARG A 201 -6.42 2.43 -2.55
N LEU A 202 -6.46 1.09 -2.44
CA LEU A 202 -5.42 0.32 -1.75
C LEU A 202 -4.04 0.50 -2.37
N LYS A 203 -3.95 0.58 -3.70
CA LYS A 203 -2.68 0.85 -4.40
C LYS A 203 -2.11 2.22 -4.01
N ASN A 204 -2.93 3.26 -4.03
CA ASN A 204 -2.49 4.61 -3.65
C ASN A 204 -2.04 4.65 -2.19
N LEU A 205 -2.78 3.97 -1.30
CA LEU A 205 -2.38 3.81 0.09
C LEU A 205 -1.05 3.07 0.23
N ALA A 206 -0.86 1.95 -0.47
CA ALA A 206 0.38 1.17 -0.43
C ALA A 206 1.60 1.97 -0.91
N ILE A 207 1.44 2.78 -1.96
CA ILE A 207 2.51 3.70 -2.43
C ILE A 207 2.82 4.73 -1.35
N GLY A 208 1.79 5.39 -0.79
CA GLY A 208 2.00 6.38 0.27
C GLY A 208 2.66 5.80 1.52
N LEU A 209 2.30 4.57 1.92
CA LEU A 209 2.94 3.86 3.02
C LEU A 209 4.41 3.55 2.71
N ASN A 210 4.72 3.11 1.49
CA ASN A 210 6.10 2.83 1.08
C ASN A 210 6.97 4.09 1.12
N ASP A 211 6.48 5.18 0.53
CA ASP A 211 7.21 6.45 0.50
C ASP A 211 7.47 7.02 1.91
N GLU A 212 6.52 6.82 2.85
CA GLU A 212 6.70 7.21 4.25
C GLU A 212 7.74 6.33 4.95
N ILE A 213 7.71 5.01 4.74
CA ILE A 213 8.69 4.08 5.31
C ILE A 213 10.10 4.40 4.81
N GLU A 214 10.27 4.68 3.51
CA GLU A 214 11.57 5.06 2.95
C GLU A 214 12.11 6.33 3.60
N GLN A 215 11.29 7.37 3.75
CA GLN A 215 11.67 8.61 4.44
C GLN A 215 12.02 8.39 5.92
N GLN A 216 11.24 7.57 6.63
CA GLN A 216 11.53 7.26 8.03
C GLN A 216 12.83 6.48 8.17
N ASN A 217 13.16 5.57 7.24
CA ASN A 217 14.46 4.87 7.24
C ASN A 217 15.63 5.86 7.11
N GLU A 218 15.55 6.84 6.21
CA GLU A 218 16.57 7.88 6.08
C GLU A 218 16.71 8.74 7.36
N MET A 219 15.58 9.04 8.01
CA MET A 219 15.56 9.76 9.28
C MET A 219 16.22 8.95 10.41
N ILE A 220 15.94 7.65 10.48
CA ILE A 220 16.55 6.73 11.45
C ILE A 220 18.06 6.68 11.26
N ASP A 221 18.56 6.60 10.02
CA ASP A 221 20.01 6.62 9.74
C ASP A 221 20.65 7.94 10.19
N THR A 222 19.97 9.06 9.97
CA THR A 222 20.43 10.38 10.42
C THR A 222 20.47 10.46 11.95
N ILE A 223 19.41 10.02 12.62
CA ILE A 223 19.30 9.93 14.08
C ILE A 223 20.41 9.06 14.64
N HIS A 224 20.66 7.88 14.06
CA HIS A 224 21.71 6.96 14.47
C HIS A 224 23.08 7.64 14.44
N ASN A 225 23.43 8.28 13.32
CA ASN A 225 24.69 9.00 13.16
C ASN A 225 24.84 10.16 14.16
N LYS A 226 23.76 10.91 14.41
CA LYS A 226 23.76 12.00 15.41
C LYS A 226 23.90 11.48 16.83
N ALA A 227 23.28 10.34 17.14
CA ALA A 227 23.34 9.68 18.44
C ALA A 227 24.75 9.14 18.73
N ASP A 228 25.37 8.43 17.79
CA ASP A 228 26.74 7.92 17.93
C ASP A 228 27.74 9.05 18.20
N LYS A 229 27.63 10.14 17.44
CA LYS A 229 28.47 11.33 17.64
C LYS A 229 28.24 11.99 18.99
N ALA A 230 26.98 12.01 19.43
CA ALA A 230 26.63 12.56 20.72
C ALA A 230 27.24 11.73 21.85
N ASP A 231 27.13 10.40 21.78
CA ASP A 231 27.70 9.47 22.74
C ASP A 231 29.23 9.60 22.83
N GLU A 232 29.93 9.57 21.70
CA GLU A 232 31.40 9.73 21.66
C GLU A 232 31.84 11.05 22.30
N THR A 233 31.13 12.14 22.00
CA THR A 233 31.44 13.46 22.53
C THR A 233 31.17 13.54 24.04
N LEU A 234 30.05 12.98 24.52
CA LEU A 234 29.72 12.91 25.95
C LEU A 234 30.78 12.11 26.70
N GLU A 235 31.19 10.95 26.21
CA GLU A 235 32.22 10.13 26.84
C GLU A 235 33.54 10.89 26.95
N TYR A 236 33.96 11.55 25.86
CA TYR A 236 35.18 12.35 25.84
C TYR A 236 35.13 13.48 26.88
N GLN A 237 34.04 14.22 26.94
CA GLN A 237 33.82 15.30 27.91
C GLN A 237 33.82 14.78 29.35
N ASN A 238 33.14 13.67 29.60
CA ASN A 238 33.10 13.03 30.92
C ASN A 238 34.51 12.61 31.37
N ARG A 239 35.32 12.02 30.48
CA ARG A 239 36.73 11.72 30.76
C ARG A 239 37.54 12.99 31.08
N GLN A 240 37.30 14.11 30.38
CA GLN A 240 37.98 15.37 30.66
C GLN A 240 37.61 15.93 32.04
N ILE A 241 36.32 15.98 32.37
CA ILE A 241 35.81 16.46 33.65
C ILE A 241 36.40 15.63 34.80
N LYS A 242 36.38 14.30 34.70
CA LYS A 242 36.98 13.40 35.71
C LYS A 242 38.47 13.66 35.93
N ARG A 243 39.22 14.05 34.89
CA ARG A 243 40.64 14.44 35.04
C ARG A 243 40.83 15.78 35.72
N ILE A 244 39.93 16.74 35.51
CA ILE A 244 39.96 18.04 36.18
C ILE A 244 39.67 17.88 37.66
N LEU A 245 38.66 17.08 38.03
CA LEU A 245 38.26 16.85 39.43
C LEU A 245 39.24 16.01 40.25
N LYS A 246 40.12 15.24 39.62
CA LYS A 246 41.14 14.41 40.30
C LYS A 246 42.44 15.17 40.62
N LYS A 247 42.55 16.44 40.23
CA LYS A 247 43.64 17.34 40.62
C LYS A 247 43.21 18.21 41.78
#